data_AF-A0AB39JN46-F1
#
_entry.id   AF-A0AB39JN46-F1
#
_cell.length_a   1.000
_cell.length_b   1.000
_cell.length_c   1.000
_cell.angle_alpha   90.00
_cell.angle_beta   90.00
_cell.angle_gamma   90.00
#
_symmetry.space_group_name_H-M   'P 1'
#
loop_
_entity.id
_entity.type
_entity.pdbx_description
1 polymer ?
#
loop_
_entity_poly.entity_id
_entity_poly.type
_entity_poly.pdbx_seq_one_letter_code
_entity_poly.pdbx_strand_id
1 'polypeptide(L)'
;MNYVTVESVTQKLGPNWWGNGDPVIAVMQANAWLNAKNLPDYPEGEVPDAILTAGAYLAKLAAAGQLYTTKEGVVASKTVSAQSGTSVSKTYVAGKEESVSGDMQFILDLLEPFFSEKYHINTYVITE
;
A
#
# COMPACT_ATOMS: atom_id res chain seq x y z
N MET A 1 -4.10 12.99 -6.88
CA MET A 1 -2.84 13.61 -6.41
C MET A 1 -1.65 12.88 -7.01
N ASN A 2 -0.59 13.59 -7.41
CA ASN A 2 0.66 12.95 -7.83
C ASN A 2 1.65 13.06 -6.68
N TYR A 3 1.92 11.93 -6.02
CA TYR A 3 2.83 11.87 -4.88
C TYR A 3 4.29 11.79 -5.33
N VAL A 4 4.55 11.08 -6.43
CA VAL A 4 5.91 10.90 -6.96
C VAL A 4 5.96 11.13 -8.47
N THR A 5 7.13 11.55 -8.96
CA THR A 5 7.49 11.68 -10.37
C THR A 5 8.70 10.80 -10.68
N VAL A 6 9.00 10.53 -11.96
CA VAL A 6 10.22 9.75 -12.32
C VAL A 6 11.48 10.40 -11.75
N GLU A 7 11.55 11.73 -11.77
CA GLU A 7 12.66 12.48 -11.19
C GLU A 7 12.74 12.30 -9.67
N SER A 8 11.63 12.47 -8.94
CA SER A 8 11.64 12.35 -7.48
C SER A 8 11.95 10.93 -7.01
N VAL A 9 11.49 9.90 -7.75
CA VAL A 9 11.87 8.50 -7.48
C VAL A 9 13.35 8.28 -7.75
N THR A 10 13.88 8.84 -8.83
CA THR A 10 15.31 8.74 -9.17
C THR A 10 16.19 9.43 -8.13
N GLN A 11 15.77 10.57 -7.58
CA GLN A 11 16.47 11.22 -6.49
C GLN A 11 16.50 10.37 -5.22
N LYS A 12 15.43 9.61 -4.93
CA LYS A 12 15.32 8.76 -3.73
C LYS A 12 16.03 7.41 -3.86
N LEU A 13 15.86 6.72 -4.99
CA LEU A 13 16.34 5.34 -5.18
C LEU A 13 17.62 5.24 -6.03
N GLY A 14 18.05 6.36 -6.61
CA GLY A 14 19.13 6.41 -7.58
C GLY A 14 18.66 6.13 -9.02
N PRO A 15 19.56 6.29 -10.00
CA PRO A 15 19.26 6.01 -11.40
C PRO A 15 19.00 4.52 -11.64
N ASN A 16 18.24 4.20 -12.70
CA ASN A 16 17.92 2.84 -13.12
C ASN A 16 17.06 2.02 -12.14
N TRP A 17 16.35 2.67 -11.21
CA TRP A 17 15.44 2.00 -10.26
C TRP A 17 14.35 1.18 -10.95
N TRP A 18 14.02 1.51 -12.21
CA TRP A 18 13.00 0.84 -13.01
C TRP A 18 13.49 -0.48 -13.65
N GLY A 19 14.80 -0.76 -13.62
CA GLY A 19 15.37 -1.95 -14.27
C GLY A 19 14.98 -2.05 -15.74
N ASN A 20 14.27 -3.12 -16.11
CA ASN A 20 13.75 -3.36 -17.46
C ASN A 20 12.32 -2.84 -17.69
N GLY A 21 11.67 -2.27 -16.66
CA GLY A 21 10.31 -1.74 -16.74
C GLY A 21 10.25 -0.34 -17.34
N ASP A 22 9.03 0.16 -17.55
CA ASP A 22 8.81 1.55 -17.96
C ASP A 22 8.65 2.45 -16.72
N PRO A 23 9.55 3.44 -16.50
CA PRO A 23 9.51 4.29 -15.32
C PRO A 23 8.27 5.18 -15.26
N VAL A 24 7.71 5.59 -16.41
CA VAL A 24 6.52 6.45 -16.48
C VAL A 24 5.29 5.64 -16.08
N ILE A 25 5.13 4.43 -16.64
CA ILE A 25 4.02 3.54 -16.28
C ILE A 25 4.11 3.12 -14.81
N ALA A 26 5.31 2.83 -14.31
CA ALA A 26 5.55 2.47 -12.93
C ALA A 26 5.15 3.58 -11.94
N VAL A 27 5.54 4.82 -12.21
CA VAL A 27 5.13 5.99 -11.40
C VAL A 27 3.62 6.21 -11.45
N MET A 28 3.00 6.07 -12.62
CA MET A 28 1.54 6.16 -12.76
C MET A 28 0.83 5.12 -11.88
N GLN A 29 1.30 3.87 -11.92
CA GLN A 29 0.76 2.77 -11.13
C GLN A 29 0.92 2.98 -9.61
N ALA A 30 2.08 3.48 -9.18
CA ALA A 30 2.35 3.81 -7.79
C ALA A 30 1.44 4.94 -7.27
N ASN A 31 1.31 6.02 -8.03
CA ASN A 31 0.40 7.12 -7.70
C ASN A 31 -1.05 6.61 -7.63
N ALA A 32 -1.51 5.83 -8.61
CA ALA A 32 -2.84 5.24 -8.57
C ALA A 32 -3.07 4.39 -7.32
N TRP A 33 -2.07 3.62 -6.89
CA TRP A 33 -2.16 2.80 -5.68
C TRP A 33 -2.31 3.65 -4.41
N LEU A 34 -1.53 4.73 -4.29
CA LEU A 34 -1.59 5.66 -3.15
C LEU A 34 -2.92 6.43 -3.12
N ASN A 35 -3.41 6.91 -4.26
CA ASN A 35 -4.72 7.58 -4.33
C ASN A 35 -5.88 6.63 -3.97
N ALA A 36 -5.72 5.32 -4.22
CA ALA A 36 -6.70 4.32 -3.81
C ALA A 36 -6.63 4.01 -2.30
N LYS A 37 -5.59 4.45 -1.59
CA LYS A 37 -5.53 4.42 -0.14
C LYS A 37 -6.17 5.69 0.39
N ASN A 38 -7.04 5.54 1.38
CA ASN A 38 -7.74 6.64 2.05
C ASN A 38 -6.77 7.42 2.96
N LEU A 39 -5.68 7.94 2.38
CA LEU A 39 -4.69 8.77 3.04
C LEU A 39 -5.32 10.16 3.32
N PRO A 40 -4.86 10.86 4.37
CA PRO A 40 -5.27 12.23 4.60
C PRO A 40 -4.95 13.12 3.40
N ASP A 41 -5.79 14.13 3.17
CA ASP A 41 -5.46 15.18 2.21
C ASP A 41 -4.33 16.05 2.76
N TYR A 42 -3.28 16.23 1.96
CA TYR A 42 -2.18 17.12 2.26
C TYR A 42 -2.14 18.24 1.22
N PRO A 43 -1.85 19.49 1.63
CA PRO A 43 -1.53 20.53 0.68
C PRO A 43 -0.23 20.18 -0.08
N GLU A 44 -0.08 20.76 -1.27
CA GLU A 44 1.09 20.52 -2.11
C GLU A 44 2.38 20.93 -1.38
N GLY A 45 3.36 20.03 -1.33
CA GLY A 45 4.64 20.25 -0.64
C GLY A 45 4.66 19.86 0.84
N GLU A 46 3.51 19.54 1.47
CA GLU A 46 3.44 19.13 2.87
C GLU A 46 3.22 17.63 3.06
N VAL A 47 3.25 16.86 1.97
CA VAL A 47 3.15 15.39 2.03
C VAL A 47 4.33 14.84 2.85
N PRO A 48 4.07 14.05 3.91
CA PRO A 48 5.11 13.43 4.71
C PRO A 48 6.11 12.62 3.87
N ASP A 49 7.41 12.72 4.19
CA ASP A 49 8.45 12.01 3.45
C ASP A 49 8.24 10.48 3.43
N ALA A 50 7.64 9.92 4.49
CA ALA A 50 7.26 8.51 4.55
C ALA A 50 6.31 8.10 3.41
N ILE A 51 5.33 8.93 3.07
CA ILE A 51 4.40 8.68 1.94
C ILE A 51 5.14 8.81 0.60
N LEU A 52 6.02 9.80 0.46
CA LEU A 52 6.83 9.98 -0.75
C LEU A 52 7.80 8.80 -0.96
N THR A 53 8.42 8.32 0.12
CA THR A 53 9.32 7.17 0.12
C THR A 53 8.55 5.88 -0.18
N ALA A 54 7.38 5.68 0.42
CA ALA A 54 6.47 4.59 0.06
C ALA A 54 6.11 4.62 -1.44
N GLY A 55 5.79 5.80 -1.99
CA GLY A 55 5.54 5.99 -3.43
C GLY A 55 6.71 5.58 -4.32
N ALA A 56 7.94 5.88 -3.91
CA ALA A 56 9.15 5.50 -4.65
C ALA A 56 9.33 3.98 -4.70
N TYR A 57 9.16 3.29 -3.56
CA TYR A 57 9.23 1.83 -3.50
C TYR A 57 8.07 1.15 -4.24
N LEU A 58 6.87 1.75 -4.22
CA LEU A 58 5.73 1.28 -5.02
C LEU A 58 6.05 1.37 -6.52
N ALA A 59 6.69 2.46 -6.96
CA ALA A 59 7.11 2.60 -8.35
C ALA A 59 8.15 1.52 -8.72
N LYS A 60 9.13 1.25 -7.86
CA LYS A 60 10.08 0.15 -8.05
C LYS A 60 9.39 -1.21 -8.20
N LEU A 61 8.42 -1.52 -7.33
CA LEU A 61 7.61 -2.75 -7.45
C LEU A 61 6.76 -2.78 -8.73
N ALA A 62 6.22 -1.65 -9.14
CA ALA A 62 5.45 -1.52 -10.38
C ALA A 62 6.33 -1.78 -11.61
N ALA A 63 7.54 -1.23 -11.65
CA ALA A 63 8.50 -1.44 -12.72
C ALA A 63 8.95 -2.92 -12.82
N ALA A 64 8.99 -3.62 -11.69
CA ALA A 64 9.23 -5.06 -11.64
C ALA A 64 8.00 -5.91 -12.01
N GLY A 65 6.84 -5.30 -12.28
CA GLY A 65 5.58 -6.00 -12.56
C GLY A 65 4.94 -6.66 -11.34
N GLN A 66 5.36 -6.27 -10.13
CA GLN A 66 4.97 -6.91 -8.88
C GLN A 66 3.86 -6.15 -8.13
N LEU A 67 3.59 -4.87 -8.45
CA LEU A 67 2.64 -4.06 -7.70
C LEU A 67 1.18 -4.51 -7.84
N TYR A 68 0.76 -4.84 -9.06
CA TYR A 68 -0.61 -5.25 -9.39
C TYR A 68 -0.70 -6.69 -9.89
N THR A 69 0.32 -7.51 -9.61
CA THR A 69 0.28 -8.91 -10.01
C THR A 69 -0.90 -9.60 -9.32
N THR A 70 -1.81 -10.15 -10.11
CA THR A 70 -2.82 -11.09 -9.64
C THR A 70 -2.08 -12.30 -9.11
N LYS A 71 -1.89 -12.40 -7.80
CA LYS A 71 -1.68 -13.72 -7.20
C LYS A 71 -2.91 -14.55 -7.59
N GLU A 72 -2.73 -15.56 -8.42
CA GLU A 72 -3.73 -16.57 -8.78
C GLU A 72 -4.20 -17.32 -7.52
N GLY A 73 -4.96 -16.65 -6.69
CA GLY A 73 -5.39 -17.13 -5.37
C GLY A 73 -6.54 -16.33 -4.77
N VAL A 74 -6.74 -15.07 -5.17
CA VAL A 74 -7.80 -14.21 -4.60
C VAL A 74 -9.15 -14.34 -5.32
N VAL A 75 -9.18 -14.90 -6.54
CA VAL A 75 -10.44 -15.03 -7.31
C VAL A 75 -11.27 -16.25 -6.90
N ALA A 76 -10.75 -17.16 -6.06
CA ALA A 76 -11.47 -18.36 -5.63
C ALA A 76 -12.30 -18.21 -4.33
N SER A 77 -12.31 -17.04 -3.66
CA SER A 77 -13.12 -16.83 -2.44
C SER A 77 -13.91 -15.53 -2.41
N LYS A 78 -14.29 -15.02 -3.58
CA LYS A 78 -15.45 -14.12 -3.72
C LYS A 78 -16.58 -14.80 -4.49
N THR A 79 -16.99 -15.97 -4.02
CA THR A 79 -18.42 -16.30 -4.12
C THR A 79 -19.11 -15.54 -3.00
N VAL A 80 -19.81 -14.50 -3.41
CA VAL A 80 -20.73 -13.71 -2.59
C VAL A 80 -21.69 -14.67 -1.86
N SER A 81 -21.51 -14.82 -0.56
CA SER A 81 -22.62 -15.04 0.35
C SER A 81 -22.69 -13.79 1.22
N ALA A 82 -23.53 -12.87 0.78
CA ALA A 82 -23.93 -11.71 1.56
C ALA A 82 -24.60 -12.21 2.84
N GLN A 83 -23.94 -12.08 3.98
CA GLN A 83 -24.65 -12.07 5.25
C GLN A 83 -23.95 -11.14 6.22
N SER A 84 -24.75 -10.23 6.78
CA SER A 84 -24.38 -9.12 7.65
C SER A 84 -23.43 -9.48 8.78
N GLY A 85 -22.57 -8.51 9.09
CA GLY A 85 -22.07 -8.30 10.44
C GLY A 85 -20.89 -9.18 10.83
N THR A 86 -19.68 -8.77 10.45
CA THR A 86 -18.49 -9.11 11.26
C THR A 86 -17.40 -8.09 10.97
N SER A 87 -16.82 -7.54 12.04
CA SER A 87 -15.55 -6.83 12.01
C SER A 87 -14.56 -7.60 11.15
N VAL A 88 -13.84 -6.89 10.28
CA VAL A 88 -12.65 -7.41 9.59
C VAL A 88 -11.56 -7.67 10.63
N SER A 89 -11.73 -8.76 11.36
CA SER A 89 -10.69 -9.38 12.15
C SER A 89 -9.73 -9.96 11.12
N LYS A 90 -8.50 -9.43 11.06
CA LYS A 90 -7.40 -10.03 10.31
C LYS A 90 -7.12 -11.40 10.93
N THR A 91 -7.87 -12.41 10.53
CA THR A 91 -7.53 -13.80 10.77
C THR A 91 -6.38 -14.12 9.82
N TYR A 92 -5.16 -13.91 10.30
CA TYR A 92 -3.97 -14.53 9.75
C TYR A 92 -4.22 -16.04 9.82
N VAL A 93 -4.57 -16.65 8.67
CA VAL A 93 -4.71 -18.09 8.56
C VAL A 93 -3.31 -18.67 8.66
N ALA A 94 -2.99 -19.22 9.82
CA ALA A 94 -1.76 -19.98 10.05
C ALA A 94 -1.66 -21.09 8.98
N GLY A 95 -0.58 -21.06 8.18
CA GLY A 95 -0.21 -22.16 7.29
C GLY A 95 -0.16 -21.85 5.79
N LYS A 96 -0.52 -20.63 5.34
CA LYS A 96 -0.17 -20.11 4.01
C LYS A 96 0.17 -18.63 4.10
N GLU A 97 1.33 -18.33 4.68
CA GLU A 97 1.88 -16.98 4.63
C GLU A 97 2.24 -16.67 3.18
N GLU A 98 1.32 -16.04 2.48
CA GLU A 98 1.54 -15.49 1.16
C GLU A 98 2.48 -14.29 1.36
N SER A 99 3.79 -14.54 1.48
CA SER A 99 4.79 -13.54 1.84
C SER A 99 4.58 -12.30 1.00
N VAL A 100 4.22 -11.21 1.68
CA VAL A 100 4.32 -9.86 1.14
C VAL A 100 5.80 -9.67 0.85
N SER A 101 6.18 -9.15 -0.33
CA SER A 101 7.60 -8.90 -0.60
C SER A 101 8.16 -7.96 0.47
N GLY A 102 9.43 -8.11 0.85
CA GLY A 102 10.03 -7.24 1.88
C GLY A 102 9.87 -5.76 1.58
N ASP A 103 9.97 -5.37 0.30
CA ASP A 103 9.70 -4.01 -0.17
C ASP A 103 8.25 -3.58 0.10
N MET A 104 7.26 -4.46 -0.11
CA MET A 104 5.86 -4.14 0.17
C MET A 104 5.55 -4.09 1.67
N GLN A 105 6.23 -4.89 2.49
CA GLN A 105 6.10 -4.79 3.94
C GLN A 105 6.66 -3.46 4.46
N PHE A 106 7.85 -3.07 3.99
CA PHE A 106 8.43 -1.76 4.30
C PHE A 106 7.53 -0.60 3.89
N ILE A 107 6.90 -0.67 2.71
CA ILE A 107 5.91 0.33 2.25
C ILE A 107 4.73 0.42 3.21
N LEU A 108 4.19 -0.71 3.67
CA LEU A 108 3.07 -0.73 4.60
C LEU A 108 3.45 -0.17 5.96
N ASP A 109 4.64 -0.48 6.47
CA ASP A 109 5.15 0.04 7.73
C ASP A 109 5.31 1.58 7.67
N LEU A 110 5.78 2.12 6.53
CA LEU A 110 5.85 3.57 6.31
C LEU A 110 4.46 4.24 6.28
N LEU A 111 3.45 3.53 5.77
CA LEU A 111 2.10 4.07 5.59
C LEU A 111 1.18 3.85 6.79
N GLU A 112 1.52 2.92 7.68
CA GLU A 112 0.75 2.55 8.88
C GLU A 112 0.21 3.76 9.67
N PRO A 113 1.02 4.79 10.02
CA PRO A 113 0.52 5.92 10.82
C PRO A 113 -0.48 6.81 10.08
N PHE A 114 -0.63 6.67 8.76
CA PHE A 114 -1.49 7.52 7.93
C PHE A 114 -2.79 6.83 7.54
N PHE A 115 -2.91 5.52 7.70
CA PHE A 115 -4.19 4.85 7.53
C PHE A 115 -5.09 5.22 8.70
N SER A 116 -6.14 6.00 8.45
CA SER A 116 -7.03 6.48 9.50
C SER A 116 -7.42 5.33 10.42
N GLU A 117 -7.16 5.46 11.72
CA GLU A 117 -7.71 4.62 12.78
C GLU A 117 -9.23 4.75 12.79
N LYS A 118 -9.92 4.11 11.84
CA LYS A 118 -11.27 3.65 12.14
C LYS A 118 -11.09 2.36 12.93
N TYR A 119 -11.01 2.54 14.26
CA TYR A 119 -11.19 1.55 15.32
C TYR A 119 -9.93 0.84 15.87
N HIS A 120 -9.04 1.57 16.55
CA HIS A 120 -8.61 1.10 17.88
C HIS A 120 -9.70 1.47 18.90
N ILE A 121 -10.86 0.79 18.81
CA ILE A 121 -11.74 0.73 19.98
C ILE A 121 -11.03 -0.13 21.02
N ASN A 122 -10.35 0.53 21.95
CA ASN A 122 -10.12 -0.07 23.27
C ASN A 122 -11.48 -0.23 23.97
N THR A 123 -12.17 -1.30 23.61
CA THR A 123 -13.24 -2.01 24.30
C THR A 123 -12.51 -2.94 25.28
N TYR A 124 -12.63 -2.97 26.62
CA TYR A 124 -13.52 -2.46 27.68
C TYR A 124 -12.59 -2.08 28.89
N VAL A 125 -12.97 -1.43 30.01
CA VAL A 125 -14.15 -1.59 30.85
C VAL A 125 -14.35 -0.33 31.71
N ILE A 126 -15.58 0.20 31.75
CA ILE A 126 -16.05 1.00 32.88
C ILE A 126 -16.42 -0.01 33.98
N THR A 127 -15.81 0.09 35.15
CA THR A 127 -16.42 -0.44 36.38
C THR A 127 -16.28 0.64 37.44
N GLU A 128 -17.45 1.21 37.74
CA GLU A 128 -17.95 1.90 38.95
C GLU A 128 -16.96 2.62 39.88
#